data_AF-A0AAW6EHL9-F1
#
_entry.id   AF-A0AAW6EHL9-F1
#
_cell.length_a   1.000
_cell.length_b   1.000
_cell.length_c   1.000
_cell.angle_alpha   90.00
_cell.angle_beta   90.00
_cell.angle_gamma   90.00
#
_symmetry.space_group_name_H-M   'P 1'
#
loop_
_entity.id
_entity.type
_entity.pdbx_description
1 polymer ?
#
loop_
_entity_poly.entity_id
_entity_poly.type
_entity_poly.pdbx_seq_one_letter_code
_entity_poly.pdbx_strand_id
1 'polypeptide(L)' 'MKETIDIPISVTYRIEDGKIIETRRKVKKIPADVIASILYRHFKQKERDKKCCTS' A
#
# COMPACT_ATOMS: atom_id res chain seq x y z
N MET A 1 7.79 17.34 11.99
CA MET A 1 7.99 16.55 10.76
C MET A 1 6.72 15.78 10.48
N LYS A 2 6.26 15.69 9.22
CA LYS A 2 5.11 14.83 8.87
C LYS A 2 5.56 13.37 8.91
N GLU A 3 4.80 12.49 9.56
CA GLU A 3 5.07 11.06 9.56
C GLU A 3 4.88 10.48 8.15
N THR A 4 5.81 9.63 7.73
CA THR A 4 5.81 8.99 6.42
C THR A 4 5.93 7.48 6.56
N ILE A 5 5.23 6.75 5.70
CA ILE A 5 5.29 5.29 5.62
C ILE A 5 6.09 4.91 4.36
N ASP A 6 7.03 3.98 4.51
CA ASP A 6 7.80 3.41 3.40
C ASP A 6 6.99 2.31 2.71
N ILE A 7 6.46 2.60 1.52
CA ILE A 7 5.75 1.61 0.71
C ILE A 7 6.71 1.00 -0.31
N PRO A 8 6.89 -0.34 -0.34
CA PRO A 8 7.65 -0.99 -1.40
C PRO A 8 6.91 -0.85 -2.74
N ILE A 9 7.54 -0.19 -3.71
CA ILE A 9 7.02 -0.07 -5.08
C ILE A 9 7.41 -1.30 -5.90
N SER A 10 8.66 -1.75 -5.74
CA SER A 10 9.19 -2.88 -6.48
C SER A 10 10.28 -3.57 -5.68
N VAL A 11 10.26 -4.90 -5.70
CA VAL A 11 11.33 -5.73 -5.15
C VAL A 11 11.91 -6.55 -6.29
N THR A 12 13.22 -6.48 -6.46
CA THR A 12 13.95 -7.32 -7.42
C THR A 12 14.65 -8.43 -6.67
N TYR A 13 14.26 -9.66 -6.97
CA TYR A 13 14.89 -10.87 -6.44
C TYR A 13 15.83 -11.45 -7.49
N ARG A 14 16.98 -11.96 -7.05
CA ARG A 14 17.82 -12.87 -7.82
C ARG A 14 17.73 -14.27 -7.24
N ILE A 15 17.85 -15.27 -8.09
CA ILE A 15 17.96 -16.66 -7.67
C ILE A 15 19.40 -17.08 -7.96
N GLU A 16 20.15 -17.37 -6.90
CA GLU A 16 21.51 -17.93 -6.99
C GLU A 16 21.52 -19.25 -6.22
N ASP A 17 21.98 -20.33 -6.86
CA ASP A 17 22.04 -21.69 -6.30
C ASP A 17 20.72 -22.17 -5.66
N GLY A 18 19.58 -21.84 -6.28
CA GLY A 18 18.24 -22.21 -5.79
C GLY A 18 17.76 -21.40 -4.58
N LYS A 19 18.53 -20.42 -4.10
CA LYS A 19 18.12 -19.51 -3.02
C LYS A 19 17.67 -18.17 -3.60
N ILE A 20 16.57 -17.65 -3.05
CA ILE A 20 16.03 -16.33 -3.38
C ILE A 20 16.80 -15.29 -2.56
N ILE A 21 17.53 -14.40 -3.24
CA ILE A 21 18.29 -13.30 -2.64
C ILE A 21 17.64 -11.98 -3.06
N GLU A 22 17.16 -11.20 -2.08
CA GLU A 22 16.64 -9.86 -2.34
C GLU A 22 17.79 -8.92 -2.76
N THR A 23 17.74 -8.40 -3.98
CA THR A 23 18.86 -7.62 -4.54
C THR A 23 18.62 -6.11 -4.44
N ARG A 24 17.40 -5.64 -4.72
CA ARG A 24 17.05 -4.21 -4.64
C ARG A 24 15.58 -4.02 -4.28
N ARG A 25 15.33 -3.18 -3.28
CA ARG A 25 13.99 -2.72 -2.88
C ARG A 25 13.86 -1.24 -3.18
N LYS A 26 12.94 -0.87 -4.08
CA LYS A 26 12.55 0.54 -4.27
C LYS A 26 11.39 0.84 -3.34
N VAL A 27 11.60 1.80 -2.44
CA VAL A 27 10.56 2.29 -1.53
C VAL A 27 10.14 3.70 -1.89
N LYS A 28 8.85 4.01 -1.72
CA LYS A 28 8.32 5.37 -1.77
C LYS A 28 7.90 5.77 -0.38
N LYS A 29 8.42 6.90 0.07
CA LYS A 29 7.93 7.56 1.29
C LYS A 29 6.65 8.30 0.95
N ILE A 30 5.55 7.86 1.55
CA ILE A 30 4.26 8.52 1.39
C ILE A 30 3.84 9.09 2.75
N PRO A 31 3.42 10.36 2.81
CA PRO A 31 2.90 10.96 4.03
C PRO A 31 1.69 10.18 4.58
N ALA A 32 1.66 9.96 5.89
CA ALA A 32 0.62 9.18 6.55
C ALA A 32 -0.78 9.81 6.40
N ASP A 33 -0.86 11.15 6.35
CA ASP A 33 -2.09 11.91 6.11
C ASP A 33 -2.71 11.58 4.74
N VAL A 34 -1.87 11.41 3.71
CA VAL A 34 -2.33 11.03 2.36
C VAL A 34 -2.89 9.61 2.35
N ILE A 35 -2.20 8.66 3.00
CA ILE A 35 -2.65 7.27 3.09
C ILE A 35 -3.98 7.18 3.85
N ALA A 36 -4.07 7.84 5.01
CA ALA A 36 -5.28 7.87 5.82
C ALA A 36 -6.48 8.42 5.05
N SER A 37 -6.28 9.51 4.27
CA SER A 37 -7.32 10.11 3.44
C SER A 37 -7.86 9.14 2.37
N ILE A 38 -6.96 8.43 1.67
CA ILE A 38 -7.33 7.45 0.65
C ILE A 38 -8.12 6.28 1.28
N LEU A 39 -7.61 5.73 2.39
CA LEU A 39 -8.25 4.62 3.09
C LEU A 39 -9.62 5.00 3.63
N TYR A 40 -9.75 6.18 4.22
CA TYR A 40 -11.02 6.68 4.73
C TYR A 40 -12.05 6.85 3.61
N ARG A 41 -11.64 7.42 2.46
CA ARG A 41 -12.51 7.56 1.29
C ARG A 41 -12.99 6.22 0.76
N HIS A 42 -12.09 5.24 0.68
CA HIS A 42 -12.45 3.88 0.24
C HIS A 42 -13.38 3.18 1.23
N PHE A 43 -13.14 3.32 2.54
CA PHE A 43 -14.03 2.80 3.58
C PHE A 43 -15.44 3.38 3.46
N LYS A 44 -15.55 4.71 3.29
CA LYS A 44 -16.84 5.38 3.10
C LYS A 44 -17.57 4.96 1.83
N GLN A 45 -16.85 4.72 0.73
CA GLN A 45 -17.44 4.15 -0.48
C GLN A 45 -18.02 2.76 -0.21
N LYS A 46 -17.27 1.87 0.45
CA LYS A 46 -17.76 0.54 0.84
C LYS A 46 -19.00 0.58 1.74
N GLU A 47 -19.05 1.51 2.70
CA GLU A 47 -20.27 1.69 3.52
C GLU A 47 -21.48 2.13 2.69
N ARG A 48 -21.26 2.96 1.67
CA ARG A 48 -22.31 3.46 0.78
C ARG A 48 -22.82 2.38 -0.16
N ASP A 49 -21.92 1.59 -0.76
CA ASP A 49 -22.28 0.46 -1.62
C ASP A 49 -23.04 -0.63 -0.85
N LYS A 50 -22.63 -0.94 0.38
CA LYS A 50 -23.36 -1.89 1.25
C LYS A 50 -24.81 -1.46 1.52
N LYS A 51 -25.07 -0.16 1.67
CA LYS A 51 -26.43 0.37 1.85
C LYS A 51 -27.27 0.33 0.57
N CYS A 52 -26.62 0.34 -0.60
CA CYS A 52 -27.31 0.39 -1.88
C CYS A 52 -27.86 -0.98 -2.33
N CYS A 53 -27.30 -2.09 -1.83
CA CYS A 53 -27.74 -3.46 -2.17
C CYS A 53 -28.74 -4.06 -1.17
N THR A 54 -29.29 -3.26 -0.26
CA THR A 54 -30.35 -3.64 0.70
C THR A 54 -31.68 -2.94 0.42
N SER A 55 -31.93 -2.56 -0.83
CA SER A 55 -33.21 -2.00 -1.30
C SER A 55 -33.79 -2.88 -2.40
#